data_AF-A0A0C5J8R0-F1
#
_entry.id   AF-A0A0C5J8R0-F1
#
_cell.length_a   1.000
_cell.length_b   1.000
_cell.length_c   1.000
_cell.angle_alpha   90.00
_cell.angle_beta   90.00
_cell.angle_gamma   90.00
#
_symmetry.space_group_name_H-M   'P 1'
#
loop_
_entity.id
_entity.type
_entity.pdbx_description
1 polymer ?
#
loop_
_entity_poly.entity_id
_entity_poly.type
_entity_poly.pdbx_seq_one_letter_code
_entity_poly.pdbx_strand_id
1 'polypeptide(L)' 'MATLSFDTHQFVKTLEKRGFTQDQAEGINEALKDALTVAEVATKHDLRELEYRLTLKLGTLIAAAIGIVATIVKLL' A
#
# COMPACT_ATOMS: atom_id res chain seq x y z
N MET A 1 1.42 -3.90 -8.69
CA MET A 1 2.68 -3.74 -7.94
C MET A 1 3.12 -2.29 -8.09
N ALA A 2 3.09 -1.49 -7.02
CA ALA A 2 3.68 -0.16 -7.10
C ALA A 2 5.19 -0.32 -7.07
N THR A 3 5.86 0.13 -8.11
CA THR A 3 7.31 0.18 -8.16
C THR A 3 7.74 1.32 -7.24
N LEU A 4 8.28 1.00 -6.06
CA LEU A 4 9.07 1.96 -5.31
C LEU A 4 10.25 2.36 -6.22
N SER A 5 10.23 3.61 -6.72
CA SER A 5 11.33 4.15 -7.52
C SER A 5 12.48 4.46 -6.58
N PHE A 6 13.32 3.47 -6.31
CA PHE A 6 14.52 3.60 -5.53
C PHE A 6 15.70 3.94 -6.44
N ASP A 7 16.15 5.20 -6.42
CA ASP A 7 17.30 5.65 -7.18
C ASP A 7 18.60 5.21 -6.48
N THR A 8 19.06 4.02 -6.88
CA THR A 8 20.32 3.41 -6.41
C THR A 8 21.52 4.35 -6.58
N HIS A 9 21.59 5.10 -7.68
CA HIS A 9 22.74 5.95 -7.96
C HIS A 9 22.74 7.19 -7.06
N GLN A 10 21.59 7.86 -6.91
CA GLN A 10 21.46 8.99 -5.99
C GLN A 10 21.75 8.56 -4.54
N PHE A 11 21.30 7.37 -4.14
CA PHE A 11 21.52 6.83 -2.80
C PHE A 11 23.02 6.65 -2.51
N VAL A 12 23.74 5.94 -3.38
CA VAL A 12 25.20 5.74 -3.27
C VAL A 12 25.93 7.09 -3.23
N LYS A 13 25.62 8.02 -4.15
CA LYS A 13 26.24 9.36 -4.18
C LYS A 13 25.98 10.17 -2.91
N THR A 14 24.84 9.96 -2.26
CA THR A 14 24.51 10.64 -1.00
C THR A 14 25.36 10.12 0.15
N LEU A 15 25.61 8.80 0.20
CA LEU A 15 26.50 8.19 1.20
C LEU A 15 27.95 8.62 0.99
N GLU A 16 28.45 8.61 -0.25
CA GLU A 16 29.80 9.09 -0.57
C GLU A 16 30.02 10.54 -0.12
N LYS A 17 29.06 11.44 -0.38
CA LYS A 17 29.09 12.84 0.09
C LYS A 17 29.13 12.99 1.61
N ARG A 18 28.73 11.94 2.36
CA ARG A 18 28.76 11.90 3.83
C ARG A 18 30.02 11.22 4.38
N GLY A 19 30.97 10.85 3.51
CA GLY A 19 32.26 10.29 3.91
C GLY A 19 32.31 8.76 3.92
N PHE A 20 31.28 8.07 3.42
CA PHE A 20 31.35 6.63 3.19
C PHE A 20 32.21 6.35 1.96
N THR A 21 32.95 5.23 1.99
CA THR A 21 33.64 4.75 0.79
C THR A 21 32.63 4.21 -0.22
N GLN A 22 33.05 4.09 -1.49
CA GLN A 22 32.21 3.50 -2.54
C GLN A 22 31.73 2.08 -2.14
N ASP A 23 32.65 1.21 -1.69
CA ASP A 23 32.32 -0.16 -1.25
C ASP A 23 31.29 -0.18 -0.11
N GLN A 24 31.40 0.74 0.87
CA GLN A 24 30.42 0.85 1.95
C GLN A 24 29.05 1.31 1.43
N ALA A 25 29.04 2.31 0.54
CA ALA A 25 27.82 2.85 -0.02
C ALA A 25 27.08 1.82 -0.89
N GLU A 26 27.82 1.06 -1.69
CA GLU A 26 27.29 -0.05 -2.49
C GLU A 26 26.77 -1.19 -1.61
N GLY A 27 27.50 -1.58 -0.56
CA GLY A 27 27.04 -2.62 0.37
C GLY A 27 25.76 -2.24 1.14
N ILE A 28 25.64 -0.97 1.58
CA ILE A 28 24.40 -0.47 2.21
C ILE A 28 23.25 -0.46 1.22
N ASN A 29 23.51 -0.06 -0.03
CA ASN A 29 22.52 -0.03 -1.10
C ASN A 29 21.97 -1.44 -1.38
N GLU A 30 22.83 -2.44 -1.43
CA GLU A 30 22.44 -3.83 -1.68
C GLU A 30 21.59 -4.39 -0.54
N ALA A 31 22.02 -4.21 0.72
CA ALA A 31 21.24 -4.62 1.88
C ALA A 31 19.86 -3.95 1.95
N LEU A 32 19.77 -2.66 1.58
CA LEU A 32 18.50 -1.94 1.54
C LEU A 32 17.59 -2.41 0.40
N LYS A 33 18.16 -2.68 -0.79
CA LYS A 33 17.41 -3.21 -1.93
C LYS A 33 16.81 -4.58 -1.60
N ASP A 34 17.57 -5.44 -0.93
CA ASP A 34 17.08 -6.75 -0.49
C ASP A 34 15.95 -6.62 0.53
N ALA A 35 16.10 -5.75 1.53
CA ALA A 35 15.07 -5.48 2.53
C ALA A 35 13.77 -4.94 1.90
N LEU A 36 13.88 -4.05 0.91
CA LEU A 36 12.73 -3.49 0.18
C LEU A 36 12.09 -4.51 -0.77
N THR A 37 12.83 -5.49 -1.26
CA THR A 37 12.31 -6.56 -2.13
C THR A 37 11.48 -7.57 -1.35
N VAL A 38 11.83 -7.82 -0.08
CA VAL A 38 11.08 -8.72 0.81
C VAL A 38 9.82 -8.05 1.40
N ALA A 39 9.78 -6.72 1.45
CA ALA A 39 8.64 -5.99 1.96
C ALA A 39 7.46 -6.00 0.96
N GLU A 40 6.54 -6.94 1.14
CA GLU A 40 5.27 -6.95 0.41
C GLU A 40 4.33 -5.89 1.02
N VAL A 41 4.37 -4.67 0.47
CA VAL A 41 3.59 -3.53 0.99
C VAL A 41 2.38 -3.26 0.10
N ALA A 42 1.20 -3.16 0.72
CA ALA A 42 -0.02 -2.74 0.04
C ALA A 42 0.15 -1.32 -0.55
N THR A 43 -0.18 -1.16 -1.82
CA THR A 43 -0.06 0.12 -2.51
C THR A 43 -1.24 1.03 -2.17
N LYS A 44 -1.09 2.34 -2.41
CA LYS A 44 -2.22 3.29 -2.30
C LYS A 44 -3.40 2.89 -3.18
N HIS A 45 -3.14 2.26 -4.32
CA HIS A 45 -4.17 1.74 -5.20
C HIS A 45 -4.91 0.57 -4.53
N ASP A 46 -4.19 -0.41 -3.97
CA ASP A 46 -4.78 -1.58 -3.32
C ASP A 46 -5.66 -1.17 -2.13
N LEU A 47 -5.21 -0.17 -1.35
CA LEU A 47 -5.99 0.38 -0.25
C LEU A 47 -7.27 1.08 -0.74
N ARG A 48 -7.19 1.85 -1.83
CA ARG A 48 -8.36 2.52 -2.42
C ARG A 48 -9.35 1.52 -3.01
N GLU A 49 -8.86 0.46 -3.65
CA GLU A 49 -9.71 -0.63 -4.13
C GLU A 49 -10.42 -1.33 -2.96
N LEU A 50 -9.70 -1.62 -1.89
CA LEU A 50 -10.29 -2.19 -0.67
C LEU A 50 -11.35 -1.27 -0.06
N GLU A 51 -11.08 0.04 0.02
CA GLU A 51 -12.02 1.05 0.50
C GLU A 51 -13.32 1.06 -0.32
N TYR A 52 -13.21 1.05 -1.66
CA TYR A 52 -14.39 0.99 -2.54
C TYR A 52 -15.18 -0.29 -2.35
N ARG A 53 -14.50 -1.45 -2.29
CA ARG A 53 -15.17 -2.74 -2.08
C ARG A 53 -15.89 -2.80 -0.75
N LEU A 54 -15.28 -2.26 0.31
CA LEU A 54 -15.92 -2.17 1.63
C LEU A 54 -17.12 -1.23 1.61
N THR A 55 -16.97 -0.04 1.02
CA THR A 55 -18.05 0.94 0.89
C THR A 55 -19.25 0.36 0.15
N LEU A 56 -19.02 -0.32 -0.97
CA LEU A 56 -20.08 -1.00 -1.73
C LEU A 56 -20.73 -2.11 -0.91
N LYS A 57 -19.95 -3.02 -0.32
CA LYS A 57 -20.49 -4.13 0.48
C LYS A 57 -21.33 -3.62 1.65
N LEU A 58 -20.81 -2.68 2.42
CA LEU A 58 -21.52 -2.12 3.57
C LEU A 58 -22.77 -1.36 3.13
N GLY A 59 -22.67 -0.52 2.09
CA GLY A 59 -23.82 0.17 1.51
C GLY A 59 -24.92 -0.80 1.05
N THR A 60 -24.55 -1.89 0.36
CA THR A 60 -25.51 -2.92 -0.08
C THR A 60 -26.18 -3.64 1.08
N LEU A 61 -25.43 -3.99 2.14
CA LEU A 61 -25.98 -4.66 3.31
C LEU A 61 -26.95 -3.75 4.07
N ILE A 62 -26.61 -2.46 4.23
CA ILE A 62 -27.47 -1.47 4.88
C ILE A 62 -28.76 -1.27 4.06
N ALA A 63 -28.64 -1.08 2.74
CA ALA A 63 -29.81 -0.91 1.88
C ALA A 63 -30.73 -2.13 1.90
N ALA A 64 -30.16 -3.35 1.87
CA ALA A 64 -30.92 -4.59 1.98
C ALA A 64 -31.64 -4.69 3.32
N ALA A 65 -30.94 -4.40 4.44
CA ALA A 65 -31.55 -4.42 5.77
C ALA A 65 -32.71 -3.42 5.89
N ILE A 66 -32.53 -2.18 5.39
CA ILE A 66 -33.59 -1.16 5.36
C ILE A 66 -34.78 -1.64 4.52
N GLY A 67 -34.52 -2.21 3.34
CA GLY A 67 -35.56 -2.75 2.47
C GLY A 67 -36.37 -3.85 3.16
N ILE A 68 -35.70 -4.81 3.80
CA ILE A 68 -36.35 -5.89 4.56
C ILE A 68 -37.23 -5.31 5.68
N VAL A 69 -36.69 -4.41 6.50
CA VAL A 69 -37.45 -3.79 7.60
C VAL A 69 -38.66 -3.02 7.07
N ALA A 70 -38.51 -2.24 5.99
CA ALA A 70 -39.60 -1.48 5.39
C ALA A 70 -40.72 -2.40 4.88
N THR A 71 -40.38 -3.55 4.28
CA THR A 71 -41.38 -4.54 3.86
C THR A 71 -42.12 -5.16 5.04
N ILE A 72 -41.43 -5.47 6.15
CA ILE A 72 -42.05 -6.02 7.37
C ILE A 72 -43.01 -5.00 7.99
N VAL A 73 -42.59 -3.75 8.15
CA VAL A 73 -43.43 -2.69 8.74
C VAL A 73 -44.70 -2.44 7.93
N LYS A 74 -44.65 -2.55 6.60
CA LYS A 74 -45.83 -2.37 5.74
C LYS A 74 -46.81 -3.55 5.78
N LEU A 75 -46.36 -4.73 6.23
CA LEU A 75 -47.18 -5.94 6.33
C LEU A 75 -47.83 -6.12 7.71
N LEU A 76 -47.38 -5.40 8.73
CA LEU A 76 -47.99 -5.31 10.06
C LEU A 76 -49.08 -4.23 10.10
#